data_AF-L1IAE8-F1
#
_entry.id   AF-L1IAE8-F1
#
_cell.length_a   1.000
_cell.length_b   1.000
_cell.length_c   1.000
_cell.angle_alpha   90.00
_cell.angle_beta   90.00
_cell.angle_gamma   90.00
#
_symmetry.space_group_name_H-M   'P 1'
#
loop_
_entity.id
_entity.type
_entity.pdbx_description
1 polymer ?
#
loop_
_entity_poly.entity_id
_entity_poly.type
_entity_poly.pdbx_seq_one_letter_code
_entity_poly.pdbx_strand_id
1 'polypeptide(L)' 'LSQFGAVPVSPRNAAKLMKAGEVVLLFPGGVKETVPSRDEKYALQWPDKSEFVRLAAKYNATIIPFAGVG' A
#
# COMPACT_ATOMS: atom_id res chain seq x y z
N LEU A 1 16.47 0.30 4.27
CA LEU A 1 14.99 0.25 4.33
C LEU A 1 14.46 -0.71 5.38
N SER A 2 14.99 -1.94 5.51
CA SER A 2 14.59 -2.90 6.56
C SER A 2 14.68 -2.35 7.98
N GLN A 3 15.70 -1.53 8.26
CA GLN A 3 15.86 -0.83 9.55
C GLN A 3 14.72 0.15 9.88
N PHE A 4 13.96 0.60 8.87
CA PHE A 4 12.83 1.52 9.01
C PHE A 4 11.47 0.81 8.85
N GLY A 5 11.42 -0.52 9.03
CA GLY A 5 10.18 -1.29 8.97
C GLY A 5 9.70 -1.66 7.56
N ALA A 6 10.48 -1.37 6.52
CA ALA A 6 10.12 -1.75 5.16
C ALA A 6 10.36 -3.25 4.92
N VAL A 7 9.36 -3.94 4.37
CA VAL A 7 9.42 -5.34 3.96
C VAL A 7 9.16 -5.48 2.46
N PRO A 8 9.68 -6.52 1.78
CA PRO A 8 9.34 -6.77 0.39
C PRO A 8 7.83 -6.90 0.19
N VAL A 9 7.30 -6.25 -0.83
CA VAL A 9 5.86 -6.28 -1.16
C VAL A 9 5.47 -7.70 -1.55
N SER A 10 4.60 -8.32 -0.76
CA SER A 10 3.95 -9.57 -1.11
C SER A 10 2.64 -9.73 -0.32
N PRO A 11 1.64 -10.45 -0.87
CA PRO A 11 0.41 -10.77 -0.14
C PRO A 11 0.69 -11.49 1.19
N ARG A 12 1.74 -12.32 1.22
CA ARG A 12 2.14 -13.07 2.42
C ARG A 12 2.65 -12.17 3.53
N ASN A 13 3.49 -11.18 3.21
CA ASN A 13 4.01 -10.24 4.20
C ASN A 13 2.91 -9.31 4.71
N ALA A 14 2.07 -8.78 3.82
CA ALA A 14 0.92 -7.95 4.21
C ALA A 14 -0.04 -8.71 5.15
N ALA A 15 -0.35 -9.97 4.83
CA ALA A 15 -1.18 -10.82 5.70
C ALA A 15 -0.55 -11.08 7.08
N LYS A 16 0.78 -11.27 7.16
CA LYS A 16 1.48 -11.46 8.43
C LYS A 16 1.42 -10.19 9.29
N LEU A 17 1.68 -9.02 8.70
CA LEU A 17 1.63 -7.74 9.41
C LEU A 17 0.21 -7.43 9.92
N MET A 18 -0.80 -7.60 9.06
CA MET A 18 -2.20 -7.42 9.45
C MET A 18 -2.61 -8.38 10.57
N LYS A 19 -2.19 -9.66 10.51
CA LYS A 19 -2.45 -10.64 11.58
C LYS A 19 -1.79 -10.25 12.90
N ALA A 20 -0.62 -9.60 12.84
CA ALA A 20 0.09 -9.11 14.02
C ALA A 20 -0.51 -7.81 14.59
N GLY A 21 -1.51 -7.21 13.91
CA GLY A 21 -2.12 -5.94 14.34
C GLY A 21 -1.30 -4.71 13.97
N GLU A 22 -0.33 -4.85 13.07
CA GLU A 22 0.56 -3.76 12.67
C GLU A 22 -0.14 -2.78 11.72
N VAL A 23 0.27 -1.52 11.77
CA VAL A 23 -0.14 -0.51 10.78
C VAL A 23 0.65 -0.73 9.49
N VAL A 24 -0.06 -0.95 8.39
CA VAL A 24 0.53 -1.20 7.07
C VAL A 24 0.31 -0.01 6.14
N LEU A 25 1.42 0.57 5.67
CA LEU A 25 1.42 1.56 4.60
C LEU A 25 1.61 0.87 3.25
N LEU A 26 0.76 1.18 2.26
CA LEU A 26 0.85 0.65 0.91
C LEU A 26 0.43 1.68 -0.13
N PHE A 27 0.98 1.57 -1.34
CA PHE A 27 0.62 2.35 -2.53
C PHE A 27 0.01 1.38 -3.55
N PRO A 28 -1.31 1.41 -3.80
CA PRO A 28 -1.97 0.41 -4.65
C PRO A 28 -1.45 0.35 -6.08
N GLY A 29 -1.02 1.47 -6.65
CA GLY A 29 -0.36 1.53 -7.97
C GLY A 29 1.14 1.25 -7.93
N GLY A 30 1.69 0.94 -6.75
CA GLY A 30 3.06 0.49 -6.58
C GLY A 30 4.11 1.55 -6.91
N VAL A 31 5.20 1.12 -7.53
CA VAL A 31 6.39 1.97 -7.76
C VAL A 31 6.06 3.23 -8.56
N LYS A 32 5.13 3.13 -9.52
CA LYS A 32 4.72 4.25 -10.37
C LYS A 32 4.09 5.39 -9.58
N GLU A 33 3.40 5.09 -8.48
CA GLU A 33 2.81 6.13 -7.60
C GLU A 33 3.85 6.74 -6.66
N THR A 34 4.86 5.96 -6.27
CA THR A 34 5.90 6.43 -5.35
C THR A 34 6.99 7.24 -6.04
N VAL A 35 7.20 7.02 -7.34
CA VAL A 35 8.20 7.69 -8.16
C VAL A 35 7.59 8.07 -9.51
N PRO A 36 6.58 8.97 -9.52
CA PRO A 36 5.91 9.35 -10.76
C PRO A 36 6.85 10.15 -11.66
N SER A 37 6.71 9.95 -12.97
CA SER A 37 7.34 10.84 -13.95
C SER A 37 6.70 12.24 -13.88
N ARG A 38 7.35 13.24 -14.49
CA ARG A 38 6.85 14.62 -14.47
C ARG A 38 5.44 14.74 -15.06
N ASP A 39 5.15 13.96 -16.09
CA ASP A 39 3.89 13.97 -16.83
C ASP A 39 2.80 13.14 -16.13
N GLU A 40 3.18 12.27 -15.18
CA GLU A 40 2.27 11.42 -14.39
C GLU A 40 2.05 11.94 -12.97
N LYS A 41 2.52 13.16 -12.66
CA LYS A 41 2.29 13.76 -11.35
C LYS A 41 0.80 13.82 -11.03
N TYR A 42 0.47 13.42 -9.81
CA TYR A 42 -0.89 13.42 -9.25
C TYR A 42 -1.88 12.47 -9.96
N ALA A 43 -1.40 11.54 -10.80
CA ALA A 43 -2.23 10.48 -11.37
C ALA A 43 -2.21 9.24 -10.47
N LEU A 44 -3.40 8.71 -10.15
CA LEU A 44 -3.54 7.39 -9.50
C LEU A 44 -3.55 6.30 -10.56
N GLN A 45 -2.64 5.33 -10.43
CA GLN A 45 -2.51 4.21 -11.38
C GLN A 45 -2.86 2.90 -10.70
N TRP A 46 -4.11 2.77 -10.24
CA TRP A 46 -4.54 1.59 -9.52
C TRP A 46 -4.84 0.43 -10.47
N PRO A 47 -4.53 -0.81 -10.07
CA PRO A 47 -4.98 -1.98 -10.82
C PRO A 47 -6.51 -2.10 -10.75
N ASP A 48 -7.14 -2.56 -11.83
CA ASP A 48 -8.59 -2.82 -11.90
C ASP A 48 -9.10 -3.71 -10.76
N LYS A 49 -8.23 -4.62 -10.27
CA LYS A 49 -8.49 -5.51 -9.14
C LYS A 49 -7.45 -5.26 -8.07
N SER A 50 -7.82 -4.48 -7.07
CA SER A 50 -6.95 -4.16 -5.95
C SER A 50 -7.17 -5.09 -4.76
N GLU A 51 -6.14 -5.85 -4.42
CA GLU A 51 -6.24 -6.95 -3.44
C GLU A 51 -6.20 -6.47 -1.99
N PHE A 52 -5.76 -5.22 -1.73
CA PHE A 52 -5.64 -4.69 -0.37
C PHE A 52 -7.01 -4.51 0.30
N VAL A 53 -8.07 -4.23 -0.46
CA VAL A 53 -9.44 -4.10 0.07
C VAL A 53 -9.92 -5.44 0.63
N ARG A 54 -9.70 -6.54 -0.12
CA ARG A 54 -10.04 -7.89 0.35
C ARG A 54 -9.21 -8.28 1.58
N LEU A 55 -7.94 -7.86 1.62
CA LEU A 55 -7.08 -8.10 2.77
C LEU A 55 -7.57 -7.33 4.01
N ALA A 56 -7.93 -6.05 3.86
CA ALA A 56 -8.45 -5.22 4.93
C ALA A 56 -9.76 -5.81 5.50
N ALA A 57 -10.70 -6.20 4.64
CA ALA A 57 -11.93 -6.86 5.06
C ALA A 57 -11.67 -8.16 5.81
N LYS A 58 -10.72 -8.99 5.35
CA LYS A 58 -10.36 -10.26 5.99
C LYS A 58 -9.86 -10.10 7.43
N TYR A 59 -9.12 -9.02 7.71
CA TYR A 59 -8.53 -8.76 9.02
C TYR A 59 -9.29 -7.70 9.82
N ASN A 60 -10.48 -7.30 9.37
CA ASN A 60 -11.27 -6.22 9.97
C ASN A 60 -10.44 -4.92 10.16
N ALA A 61 -9.58 -4.61 9.19
CA ALA A 61 -8.72 -3.44 9.24
C ALA A 61 -9.46 -2.19 8.75
N THR A 62 -9.23 -1.07 9.42
CA THR A 62 -9.72 0.24 8.97
C THR A 62 -8.82 0.78 7.86
N ILE A 63 -9.40 1.15 6.73
CA ILE A 63 -8.68 1.81 5.64
C ILE A 63 -8.65 3.32 5.94
N ILE A 64 -7.44 3.88 6.03
CA ILE A 64 -7.21 5.32 6.21
C ILE A 64 -6.58 5.85 4.92
N PRO A 65 -7.33 6.55 4.05
CA PRO A 65 -6.76 7.22 2.89
C PRO A 65 -5.82 8.35 3.33
N PHE A 66 -4.66 8.46 2.69
CA PHE A 66 -3.73 9.56 2.91
C PHE A 66 -3.12 10.01 1.57
N ALA A 67 -2.72 11.27 1.49
CA ALA A 67 -1.98 11.82 0.36
C ALA A 67 -1.03 12.92 0.86
N GLY A 68 0.11 13.07 0.20
CA GLY A 68 1.05 14.17 0.42
C GLY A 68 1.18 14.99 -0.87
N VAL A 69 1.31 16.31 -0.75
CA VAL A 69 1.49 17.23 -1.89
C VAL A 69 2.82 17.98 -1.72
N GLY A 70 3.63 18.00 -2.77
CA GLY A 70 4.95 18.65 -2.84
C GLY A 70 5.55 18.58 -4.24
#